data_AF-A0A6G1FV47-F1
#
_entry.id   AF-A0A6G1FV47-F1
#
_cell.length_a   1.000
_cell.length_b   1.000
_cell.length_c   1.000
_cell.angle_alpha   90.00
_cell.angle_beta   90.00
_cell.angle_gamma   90.00
#
_symmetry.space_group_name_H-M   'P 1'
#
loop_
_entity.id
_entity.type
_entity.pdbx_description
1 polymer ?
#
loop_
_entity_poly.entity_id
_entity_poly.type
_entity_poly.pdbx_seq_one_letter_code
_entity_poly.pdbx_strand_id
1 'polypeptide(L)'
;MLALGVPTPKAFNTEPIISIITKSKHVHYVNMGLEILEDSEAWEQMDDLLTFSHTKVILRDGSQYFFAITDRRYSPSSKIDPSTLKLHPIPISRIWPVFPANYTRAANPLPPNSYVKRPRLLYYGDSEASTDISLLLHEAQIYEVLAKSPHPNIVRYLGPAGDTKSETHKLPMFARPLAKYSVDINNQ
;
A
#
# COMPACT_ATOMS: atom_id res chain seq x y z
N MET A 1 -21.36 -45.37 38.12
CA MET A 1 -21.03 -43.99 37.75
C MET A 1 -19.67 -43.99 37.06
N LEU A 2 -19.54 -43.42 35.87
CA LEU A 2 -18.24 -43.06 35.30
C LEU A 2 -18.17 -41.52 35.27
N ALA A 3 -17.03 -40.96 35.67
CA ALA A 3 -16.75 -39.53 35.50
C ALA A 3 -16.05 -39.33 34.15
N LEU A 4 -16.65 -38.52 33.28
CA LEU A 4 -16.04 -38.11 32.02
C LEU A 4 -15.06 -36.96 32.28
N GLY A 5 -13.78 -37.16 32.01
CA GLY A 5 -12.77 -36.10 32.09
C GLY A 5 -12.95 -35.10 30.96
N VAL A 6 -13.15 -33.82 31.30
CA VAL A 6 -13.24 -32.72 30.33
C VAL A 6 -11.83 -32.31 29.89
N PRO A 7 -11.50 -32.29 28.59
CA PRO A 7 -10.20 -31.82 28.12
C PRO A 7 -10.08 -30.30 28.30
N THR A 8 -8.96 -29.84 28.84
CA THR A 8 -8.65 -28.41 28.94
C THR A 8 -8.32 -27.82 27.56
N PRO A 9 -8.73 -26.56 27.28
CA PRO A 9 -8.40 -25.91 26.01
C PRO A 9 -6.89 -25.65 25.94
N LYS A 10 -6.27 -26.03 24.80
CA LYS A 10 -4.88 -25.64 24.51
C LYS A 10 -4.82 -24.12 24.33
N ALA A 11 -3.75 -23.50 24.86
CA ALA A 11 -3.48 -22.10 24.59
C ALA A 11 -3.24 -21.90 23.08
N PHE A 12 -3.84 -20.86 22.51
CA PHE A 12 -3.51 -20.41 21.16
C PHE A 12 -2.21 -19.60 21.23
N ASN A 13 -1.18 -20.00 20.48
CA ASN A 13 -0.03 -19.14 20.24
C ASN A 13 -0.49 -17.91 19.45
N THR A 14 -0.35 -16.73 20.06
CA THR A 14 -0.55 -15.45 19.38
C THR A 14 0.76 -15.03 18.72
N GLU A 15 0.81 -15.13 17.39
CA GLU A 15 1.89 -14.53 16.59
C GLU A 15 2.03 -13.02 16.87
N PRO A 16 3.26 -12.47 16.91
CA PRO A 16 3.48 -11.07 17.28
C PRO A 16 2.96 -10.11 16.20
N ILE A 17 2.04 -9.23 16.58
CA ILE A 17 1.51 -8.19 15.70
C ILE A 17 2.58 -7.11 15.49
N ILE A 18 3.24 -7.13 14.33
CA ILE A 18 4.23 -6.12 13.94
C ILE A 18 3.54 -4.76 13.71
N SER A 19 3.74 -3.81 14.63
CA SER A 19 3.23 -2.45 14.54
C SER A 19 4.23 -1.52 13.86
N ILE A 20 3.91 -1.02 12.66
CA ILE A 20 4.77 -0.11 11.89
C ILE A 20 4.23 1.32 11.99
N ILE A 21 4.97 2.20 12.68
CA ILE A 21 4.61 3.61 12.88
C ILE A 21 5.29 4.48 11.80
N THR A 22 4.59 4.76 10.70
CA THR A 22 5.06 5.71 9.67
C THR A 22 4.63 7.14 9.96
N LYS A 23 5.56 8.11 9.96
CA LYS A 23 5.28 9.56 9.96
C LYS A 23 5.83 10.18 8.66
N SER A 24 5.01 11.00 7.99
CA SER A 24 5.35 11.62 6.69
C SER A 24 5.30 13.15 6.77
N LYS A 25 6.23 13.81 6.06
CA LYS A 25 6.30 15.26 5.77
C LYS A 25 7.06 15.44 4.43
N HIS A 26 6.59 16.31 3.53
CA HIS A 26 7.09 16.49 2.14
C HIS A 26 7.12 18.00 1.77
N VAL A 27 7.77 18.49 0.70
CA VAL A 27 8.62 17.82 -0.31
C VAL A 27 10.08 17.73 0.15
N HIS A 28 11.10 18.54 -0.17
CA HIS A 28 11.39 19.72 -1.02
C HIS A 28 12.94 19.73 -1.25
N TYR A 29 13.62 20.45 -2.16
CA TYR A 29 13.39 21.17 -3.43
C TYR A 29 14.80 21.60 -3.92
N VAL A 30 15.19 21.72 -5.20
CA VAL A 30 14.81 21.01 -6.44
C VAL A 30 16.09 20.86 -7.28
N ASN A 31 16.39 19.68 -7.82
CA ASN A 31 17.05 19.54 -9.13
C ASN A 31 16.67 18.18 -9.75
N MET A 32 16.19 18.19 -11.00
CA MET A 32 15.40 17.11 -11.64
C MET A 32 14.09 16.77 -10.89
N GLY A 33 13.14 16.14 -11.60
CA GLY A 33 11.73 15.96 -11.16
C GLY A 33 11.48 14.84 -10.15
N LEU A 34 12.53 14.28 -9.55
CA LEU A 34 12.48 13.08 -8.71
C LEU A 34 11.91 13.37 -7.31
N GLU A 35 10.64 13.04 -7.13
CA GLU A 35 9.92 13.01 -5.85
C GLU A 35 10.15 11.68 -5.14
N ILE A 36 10.45 11.70 -3.84
CA ILE A 36 10.44 10.50 -2.98
C ILE A 36 9.03 10.34 -2.39
N LEU A 37 8.43 9.16 -2.61
CA LEU A 37 7.05 8.85 -2.23
C LEU A 37 6.95 8.02 -0.95
N GLU A 38 7.78 6.99 -0.84
CA GLU A 38 7.84 6.04 0.26
C GLU A 38 9.29 5.61 0.48
N ASP A 39 9.72 5.43 1.73
CA ASP A 39 10.99 4.79 2.08
C ASP A 39 10.80 3.87 3.31
N SER A 40 11.66 2.84 3.44
CA SER A 40 11.70 1.96 4.61
C SER A 40 13.06 1.27 4.72
N GLU A 41 13.53 1.10 5.96
CA GLU A 41 14.59 0.13 6.27
C GLU A 41 14.00 -1.29 6.21
N ALA A 42 14.77 -2.23 5.65
CA ALA A 42 14.52 -3.66 5.61
C ALA A 42 15.54 -4.39 6.50
N TRP A 43 15.09 -5.46 7.15
CA TRP A 43 15.81 -6.14 8.22
C TRP A 43 15.72 -7.65 8.05
N GLU A 44 16.81 -8.34 8.32
CA GLU A 44 16.95 -9.80 8.20
C GLU A 44 17.25 -10.41 9.57
N GLN A 45 16.77 -11.63 9.82
CA GLN A 45 17.08 -12.38 11.04
C GLN A 45 18.27 -13.32 10.76
N MET A 46 19.34 -13.16 11.52
CA MET A 46 20.52 -14.01 11.49
C MET A 46 20.92 -14.36 12.93
N ASP A 47 20.97 -15.65 13.25
CA ASP A 47 21.36 -16.16 14.59
C ASP A 47 20.62 -15.43 15.75
N ASP A 48 19.29 -15.36 15.62
CA ASP A 48 18.34 -14.65 16.50
C ASP A 48 18.55 -13.13 16.69
N LEU A 49 19.46 -12.52 15.91
CA LEU A 49 19.68 -11.08 15.86
C LEU A 49 19.01 -10.47 14.62
N LEU A 50 18.34 -9.33 14.82
CA LEU A 50 17.77 -8.53 13.74
C LEU A 50 18.85 -7.60 13.17
N THR A 51 19.35 -7.91 11.97
CA THR A 51 20.40 -7.17 11.28
C THR A 51 19.79 -6.28 10.20
N PHE A 52 20.28 -5.05 10.06
CA PHE A 52 19.88 -4.17 8.95
C PHE A 52 20.41 -4.73 7.63
N SER A 53 19.53 -4.89 6.65
CA SER A 53 19.87 -5.37 5.30
C SER A 53 20.10 -4.18 4.36
N HIS A 54 19.05 -3.39 4.12
CA HIS A 54 19.08 -2.27 3.18
C HIS A 54 17.95 -1.26 3.46
N THR A 55 18.07 -0.05 2.93
CA THR A 55 16.95 0.88 2.77
C THR A 55 16.40 0.75 1.37
N LYS A 56 15.09 0.64 1.24
CA LYS A 56 14.37 0.66 -0.04
C LYS A 56 13.59 1.97 -0.17
N VAL A 57 13.72 2.61 -1.33
CA VAL A 57 13.16 3.94 -1.61
C VAL A 57 12.33 3.89 -2.89
N ILE A 58 11.13 4.45 -2.86
CA ILE A 58 10.23 4.61 -4.01
C ILE A 58 10.26 6.05 -4.47
N LEU A 59 10.53 6.24 -5.76
CA LEU A 59 10.66 7.54 -6.40
C LEU A 59 9.72 7.68 -7.60
N ARG A 60 9.44 8.91 -7.99
CA ARG A 60 8.62 9.26 -9.14
C ARG A 60 9.22 10.44 -9.89
N ASP A 61 9.22 10.38 -11.22
CA ASP A 61 9.46 11.53 -12.10
C ASP A 61 8.31 11.64 -13.10
N GLY A 62 7.53 12.72 -13.02
CA GLY A 62 6.34 12.94 -13.86
C GLY A 62 5.28 11.82 -13.75
N SER A 63 5.26 10.92 -14.72
CA SER A 63 4.40 9.71 -14.73
C SER A 63 5.17 8.41 -14.46
N GLN A 64 6.50 8.42 -14.54
CA GLN A 64 7.34 7.24 -14.36
C GLN A 64 7.64 7.02 -12.87
N TYR A 65 7.62 5.76 -12.45
CA TYR A 65 7.94 5.33 -11.10
C TYR A 65 9.24 4.53 -11.07
N PHE A 66 9.95 4.58 -9.95
CA PHE A 66 11.20 3.86 -9.73
C PHE A 66 11.24 3.30 -8.31
N PHE A 67 12.01 2.24 -8.11
CA PHE A 67 12.56 1.91 -6.80
C PHE A 67 14.08 2.02 -6.82
N ALA A 68 14.67 2.17 -5.64
CA ALA A 68 16.09 2.01 -5.42
C ALA A 68 16.32 1.20 -4.13
N ILE A 69 17.42 0.48 -4.08
CA ILE A 69 17.91 -0.25 -2.90
C ILE A 69 19.29 0.32 -2.57
N THR A 70 19.57 0.54 -1.29
CA THR A 70 20.86 1.06 -0.83
C THR A 70 21.20 0.55 0.56
N ASP A 71 22.46 0.16 0.77
CA ASP A 71 23.00 -0.36 2.03
C ASP A 71 23.21 0.76 3.08
N ARG A 72 22.68 1.95 2.83
CA ARG A 72 22.75 3.12 3.70
C ARG A 72 21.54 3.20 4.61
N ARG A 73 21.79 3.35 5.92
CA ARG A 73 20.81 3.82 6.89
C ARG A 73 20.75 5.34 6.86
N TYR A 74 19.54 5.91 6.86
CA TYR A 74 19.34 7.36 6.90
C TYR A 74 18.87 7.77 8.29
N SER A 75 19.55 8.74 8.92
CA SER A 75 19.07 9.27 10.20
C SER A 75 17.78 10.08 9.99
N PRO A 76 16.92 10.27 11.01
CA PRO A 76 15.67 11.03 10.88
C PRO A 76 15.83 12.51 10.47
N SER A 77 17.05 13.05 10.47
CA SER A 77 17.39 14.39 9.96
C SER A 77 18.20 14.36 8.65
N SER A 78 18.64 13.18 8.19
CA SER A 78 19.36 12.99 6.93
C SER A 78 18.38 12.90 5.76
N LYS A 79 18.34 13.91 4.90
CA LYS A 79 17.59 13.83 3.65
C LYS A 79 18.24 12.82 2.69
N ILE A 80 17.44 11.92 2.13
CA ILE A 80 17.84 11.05 1.01
C ILE A 80 18.07 11.92 -0.24
N ASP A 81 19.20 11.74 -0.92
CA ASP A 81 19.52 12.39 -2.20
C ASP A 81 19.27 11.44 -3.38
N PRO A 82 18.22 11.67 -4.20
CA PRO A 82 17.92 10.84 -5.37
C PRO A 82 19.06 10.69 -6.37
N SER A 83 19.95 11.69 -6.49
CA SER A 83 21.07 11.64 -7.43
C SER A 83 22.13 10.60 -7.07
N THR A 84 22.14 10.13 -5.81
CA THR A 84 23.05 9.09 -5.31
C THR A 84 22.49 7.67 -5.44
N LEU A 85 21.25 7.51 -5.91
CA LEU A 85 20.54 6.23 -5.95
C LEU A 85 20.62 5.57 -7.32
N LYS A 86 20.82 4.25 -7.33
CA LYS A 86 20.65 3.42 -8.53
C LYS A 86 19.17 3.18 -8.77
N LEU A 87 18.57 3.91 -9.70
CA LEU A 87 17.14 3.84 -10.02
C LEU A 87 16.81 2.62 -10.89
N HIS A 88 15.79 1.86 -10.48
CA HIS A 88 15.21 0.74 -11.22
C HIS A 88 13.74 1.09 -11.58
N PRO A 89 13.37 1.17 -12.87
CA PRO A 89 12.04 1.62 -13.27
C PRO A 89 10.97 0.57 -12.96
N ILE A 90 9.84 1.03 -12.40
CA ILE A 90 8.63 0.23 -12.20
C ILE A 90 7.71 0.46 -13.41
N PRO A 91 7.34 -0.58 -14.18
CA PRO A 91 6.40 -0.43 -15.30
C PRO A 91 5.04 0.03 -14.79
N ILE A 92 4.45 1.06 -15.41
CA ILE A 92 3.15 1.63 -14.98
C ILE A 92 2.04 0.55 -14.97
N SER A 93 2.08 -0.40 -15.91
CA SER A 93 1.17 -1.56 -15.98
C SER A 93 1.28 -2.55 -14.82
N ARG A 94 2.35 -2.48 -14.01
CA ARG A 94 2.54 -3.21 -12.75
C ARG A 94 2.12 -2.41 -11.50
N ILE A 95 1.61 -1.18 -11.69
CA ILE A 95 1.07 -0.33 -10.62
C ILE A 95 -0.43 -0.11 -10.81
N TRP A 96 -0.85 0.21 -12.04
CA TRP A 96 -2.23 0.54 -12.39
C TRP A 96 -2.75 -0.42 -13.46
N PRO A 97 -3.69 -1.34 -13.13
CA PRO A 97 -4.29 -2.19 -14.13
C PRO A 97 -5.29 -1.42 -15.01
N VAL A 98 -5.50 -1.91 -16.23
CA VAL A 98 -6.65 -1.50 -17.04
C VAL A 98 -7.89 -2.19 -16.48
N PHE A 99 -8.65 -1.50 -15.64
CA PHE A 99 -9.93 -2.00 -15.13
C PHE A 99 -10.94 -2.21 -16.28
N PRO A 100 -11.75 -3.29 -16.28
CA PRO A 100 -12.73 -3.57 -17.33
C PRO A 100 -13.74 -2.43 -17.58
N ALA A 101 -14.18 -2.26 -18.83
CA ALA A 101 -15.08 -1.16 -19.21
C ALA A 101 -16.43 -1.17 -18.48
N ASN A 102 -16.89 -2.35 -18.04
CA ASN A 102 -18.14 -2.55 -17.30
C ASN A 102 -18.02 -2.36 -15.78
N TYR A 103 -16.86 -1.97 -15.26
CA TYR A 103 -16.68 -1.65 -13.84
C TYR A 103 -17.16 -0.22 -13.56
N THR A 104 -17.81 -0.04 -12.41
CA THR A 104 -18.25 1.24 -11.86
C THR A 104 -17.09 2.24 -11.88
N ARG A 105 -17.31 3.49 -12.30
CA ARG A 105 -16.26 4.51 -12.34
C ARG A 105 -16.53 5.62 -11.35
N ALA A 106 -15.49 6.00 -10.59
CA ALA A 106 -15.61 7.08 -9.63
C ALA A 106 -15.77 8.43 -10.34
N ALA A 107 -16.61 9.30 -9.76
CA ALA A 107 -16.81 10.65 -10.26
C ALA A 107 -15.51 11.45 -10.26
N ASN A 108 -15.40 12.41 -11.18
CA ASN A 108 -14.28 13.34 -11.24
C ASN A 108 -14.85 14.78 -11.28
N PRO A 109 -14.63 15.61 -10.24
CA PRO A 109 -13.93 15.31 -9.00
C PRO A 109 -14.64 14.25 -8.14
N LEU A 110 -13.88 13.64 -7.23
CA LEU A 110 -14.44 12.71 -6.24
C LEU A 110 -15.38 13.43 -5.25
N PRO A 111 -16.41 12.76 -4.71
CA PRO A 111 -17.23 13.29 -3.63
C PRO A 111 -16.39 13.68 -2.40
N PRO A 112 -16.79 14.71 -1.63
CA PRO A 112 -16.21 14.97 -0.30
C PRO A 112 -16.19 13.71 0.57
N ASN A 113 -15.20 13.61 1.47
CA ASN A 113 -14.97 12.47 2.36
C ASN A 113 -14.70 11.12 1.66
N SER A 114 -14.42 11.11 0.35
CA SER A 114 -13.91 9.94 -0.37
C SER A 114 -12.45 9.67 -0.06
N TYR A 115 -12.08 8.42 0.22
CA TYR A 115 -10.69 8.00 0.45
C TYR A 115 -10.14 7.14 -0.70
N VAL A 116 -9.07 7.61 -1.35
CA VAL A 116 -8.39 6.89 -2.43
C VAL A 116 -7.31 5.95 -1.87
N LYS A 117 -7.57 4.63 -1.88
CA LYS A 117 -6.57 3.59 -1.62
C LYS A 117 -5.52 3.57 -2.75
N ARG A 118 -4.28 3.14 -2.48
CA ARG A 118 -3.14 3.13 -3.42
C ARG A 118 -2.15 2.02 -3.04
N PRO A 119 -1.48 1.35 -4.00
CA PRO A 119 -0.47 0.33 -3.73
C PRO A 119 0.71 0.95 -2.98
N ARG A 120 1.10 0.34 -1.86
CA ARG A 120 2.40 0.61 -1.23
C ARG A 120 3.47 -0.03 -2.10
N LEU A 121 4.23 0.79 -2.79
CA LEU A 121 5.24 0.34 -3.74
C LEU A 121 6.52 -0.13 -3.06
N LEU A 122 6.69 0.13 -1.76
CA LEU A 122 7.80 -0.39 -0.95
C LEU A 122 8.02 -1.90 -1.15
N TYR A 123 6.96 -2.69 -1.25
CA TYR A 123 7.06 -4.15 -1.38
C TYR A 123 7.34 -4.62 -2.82
N TYR A 124 7.32 -3.73 -3.82
CA TYR A 124 7.38 -4.11 -5.23
C TYR A 124 8.67 -4.86 -5.57
N GLY A 125 8.55 -6.09 -6.05
CA GLY A 125 9.67 -6.95 -6.46
C GLY A 125 10.20 -7.87 -5.36
N ASP A 126 9.78 -7.72 -4.10
CA ASP A 126 10.28 -8.54 -2.97
C ASP A 126 9.66 -9.94 -2.93
N SER A 127 8.61 -10.16 -3.73
CA SER A 127 7.97 -11.46 -3.96
C SER A 127 7.18 -11.43 -5.27
N GLU A 128 6.88 -12.59 -5.85
CA GLU A 128 6.02 -12.70 -7.04
C GLU A 128 4.68 -11.95 -6.85
N ALA A 129 4.00 -12.21 -5.73
CA ALA A 129 2.73 -11.58 -5.36
C ALA A 129 2.79 -10.06 -5.18
N SER A 130 3.97 -9.47 -4.89
CA SER A 130 4.14 -8.01 -4.85
C SER A 130 4.15 -7.36 -6.23
N THR A 131 4.30 -8.15 -7.29
CA THR A 131 4.26 -7.72 -8.68
C THR A 131 3.01 -8.20 -9.41
N ASP A 132 2.17 -9.02 -8.75
CA ASP A 132 0.95 -9.56 -9.34
C ASP A 132 -0.17 -8.50 -9.34
N ILE A 133 -0.42 -7.97 -10.53
CA ILE A 133 -1.47 -7.00 -10.79
C ILE A 133 -2.88 -7.62 -10.74
N SER A 134 -3.00 -8.96 -10.83
CA SER A 134 -4.29 -9.67 -10.78
C SER A 134 -5.00 -9.43 -9.44
N LEU A 135 -4.24 -9.35 -8.34
CA LEU A 135 -4.77 -9.10 -6.99
C LEU A 135 -5.52 -7.77 -6.92
N LEU A 136 -5.09 -6.74 -7.66
CA LEU A 136 -5.78 -5.44 -7.72
C LEU A 136 -7.10 -5.51 -8.51
N LEU A 137 -7.18 -6.38 -9.51
CA LEU A 137 -8.38 -6.64 -10.29
C LEU A 137 -9.38 -7.51 -9.51
N HIS A 138 -8.90 -8.56 -8.82
CA HIS A 138 -9.72 -9.38 -7.93
C HIS A 138 -10.29 -8.56 -6.76
N GLU A 139 -9.50 -7.66 -6.16
CA GLU A 139 -9.98 -6.71 -5.15
C GLU A 139 -11.12 -5.84 -5.69
N ALA A 140 -10.93 -5.20 -6.85
CA ALA A 140 -11.98 -4.40 -7.47
C ALA A 140 -13.23 -5.25 -7.83
N GLN A 141 -13.06 -6.48 -8.34
CA GLN A 141 -14.16 -7.39 -8.64
C GLN A 141 -15.02 -7.70 -7.39
N ILE A 142 -14.38 -7.92 -6.23
CA ILE A 142 -15.10 -8.13 -4.97
C ILE A 142 -15.93 -6.90 -4.61
N TYR A 143 -15.38 -5.69 -4.80
CA TYR A 143 -16.14 -4.46 -4.56
C TYR A 143 -17.28 -4.22 -5.55
N GLU A 144 -17.14 -4.56 -6.83
CA GLU A 144 -18.24 -4.53 -7.82
C GLU A 144 -19.37 -5.53 -7.48
N VAL A 145 -19.08 -6.60 -6.71
CA VAL A 145 -20.10 -7.51 -6.17
C VAL A 145 -20.76 -6.90 -4.93
N LEU A 146 -19.97 -6.39 -3.97
CA LEU A 146 -20.49 -5.75 -2.75
C LEU A 146 -21.35 -4.52 -3.04
N ALA A 147 -21.00 -3.73 -4.05
CA ALA A 147 -21.75 -2.54 -4.46
C ALA A 147 -23.21 -2.83 -4.91
N LYS A 148 -23.53 -4.08 -5.28
CA LYS A 148 -24.88 -4.51 -5.69
C LYS A 148 -25.81 -4.78 -4.50
N SER A 149 -25.25 -4.95 -3.30
CA SER A 149 -26.01 -5.17 -2.07
C SER A 149 -25.33 -4.44 -0.90
N PRO A 150 -25.37 -3.09 -0.88
CA PRO A 150 -24.69 -2.30 0.14
C PRO A 150 -25.14 -2.67 1.56
N HIS A 151 -24.18 -2.79 2.47
CA HIS A 151 -24.42 -3.11 3.88
C HIS A 151 -23.93 -1.95 4.74
N PRO A 152 -24.68 -1.46 5.75
CA PRO A 152 -24.35 -0.24 6.49
C PRO A 152 -22.97 -0.26 7.17
N ASN A 153 -22.51 -1.45 7.60
CA ASN A 153 -21.19 -1.63 8.23
C ASN A 153 -20.06 -1.94 7.21
N ILE A 154 -20.30 -1.79 5.90
CA ILE A 154 -19.29 -1.96 4.85
C ILE A 154 -19.17 -0.64 4.09
N VAL A 155 -17.93 -0.14 3.96
CA VAL A 155 -17.65 1.15 3.32
C VAL A 155 -18.10 1.16 1.85
N ARG A 156 -18.78 2.23 1.42
CA ARG A 156 -19.37 2.31 0.08
C ARG A 156 -18.28 2.44 -0.97
N TYR A 157 -18.17 1.46 -1.87
CA TYR A 157 -17.30 1.53 -3.05
C TYR A 157 -17.84 2.52 -4.08
N LEU A 158 -16.94 3.31 -4.67
CA LEU A 158 -17.28 4.34 -5.67
C LEU A 158 -16.69 4.04 -7.07
N GLY A 159 -16.01 2.91 -7.26
CA GLY A 159 -15.27 2.60 -8.51
C GLY A 159 -13.78 2.97 -8.46
N PRO A 160 -12.99 2.58 -9.49
CA PRO A 160 -11.62 3.04 -9.64
C PRO A 160 -11.58 4.54 -9.96
N ALA A 161 -10.62 5.24 -9.35
CA ALA A 161 -10.39 6.66 -9.59
C ALA A 161 -9.46 6.88 -10.80
N GLY A 162 -9.77 7.87 -11.64
CA GLY A 162 -8.82 8.42 -12.59
C GLY A 162 -7.63 9.10 -11.90
N ASP A 163 -6.59 9.47 -12.63
CA ASP A 163 -5.37 10.05 -12.04
C ASP A 163 -5.55 11.55 -11.73
N THR A 164 -6.41 11.84 -10.75
CA THR A 164 -6.74 13.20 -10.29
C THR A 164 -5.60 13.79 -9.46
N LYS A 165 -5.12 14.98 -9.85
CA LYS A 165 -4.10 15.75 -9.09
C LYS A 165 -4.62 16.32 -7.75
N SER A 166 -5.90 16.16 -7.41
CA SER A 166 -6.51 16.65 -6.19
C SER A 166 -6.16 15.77 -4.97
N GLU A 167 -5.30 16.29 -4.10
CA GLU A 167 -4.90 15.62 -2.86
C GLU A 167 -5.90 15.86 -1.72
N THR A 168 -7.03 15.15 -1.74
CA THR A 168 -7.98 15.12 -0.62
C THR A 168 -7.91 13.78 0.12
N HIS A 169 -7.51 13.85 1.40
CA HIS A 169 -7.60 12.81 2.43
C HIS A 169 -7.06 11.41 2.06
N LYS A 170 -5.78 11.18 2.38
CA LYS A 170 -5.09 9.89 2.24
C LYS A 170 -5.24 9.08 3.55
N LEU A 171 -5.78 7.86 3.50
CA LEU A 171 -5.73 6.89 4.61
C LEU A 171 -4.77 5.73 4.28
N PRO A 172 -3.79 5.42 5.16
CA PRO A 172 -2.96 4.23 5.03
C PRO A 172 -3.73 2.99 5.55
N MET A 173 -4.58 2.41 4.70
CA MET A 173 -5.23 1.14 5.01
C MET A 173 -4.21 0.00 4.89
N PHE A 174 -4.11 -0.84 5.92
CA PHE A 174 -2.99 -1.78 6.09
C PHE A 174 -3.08 -3.05 5.22
N ALA A 175 -1.89 -3.56 4.85
CA ALA A 175 -1.55 -4.91 4.37
C ALA A 175 -2.07 -5.39 3.00
N ARG A 176 -1.11 -5.88 2.18
CA ARG A 176 -1.25 -6.59 0.88
C ARG A 176 -1.82 -5.74 -0.26
N PRO A 177 -1.56 -6.06 -1.55
CA PRO A 177 -1.47 -5.04 -2.60
C PRO A 177 -2.80 -4.35 -2.87
N LEU A 178 -2.74 -3.03 -3.02
CA LEU A 178 -3.87 -2.12 -2.78
C LEU A 178 -4.27 -1.42 -4.09
N ALA A 179 -5.53 -1.49 -4.52
CA ALA A 179 -5.99 -0.87 -5.76
C ALA A 179 -6.34 0.63 -5.62
N LYS A 180 -6.43 1.36 -6.75
CA LYS A 180 -6.83 2.78 -6.81
C LYS A 180 -8.34 2.96 -6.87
N TYR A 181 -9.03 2.78 -5.74
CA TYR A 181 -10.47 2.98 -5.63
C TYR A 181 -10.83 3.93 -4.50
N SER A 182 -12.01 4.54 -4.62
CA SER A 182 -12.54 5.50 -3.65
C SER A 182 -13.64 4.90 -2.79
N VAL A 183 -13.68 5.27 -1.51
CA VAL A 183 -14.68 4.80 -0.55
C VAL A 183 -15.24 5.92 0.33
N ASP A 184 -16.52 5.85 0.66
CA ASP A 184 -17.24 6.82 1.52
C ASP A 184 -17.70 6.19 2.84
N ILE A 185 -17.47 6.92 3.94
CA ILE A 185 -17.63 6.47 5.33
C ILE A 185 -18.90 6.97 6.03
N ASN A 186 -19.66 7.89 5.42
CA ASN A 186 -20.73 8.63 6.12
C ASN A 186 -22.13 7.98 5.96
N ASN A 187 -22.21 6.65 5.99
CA ASN A 187 -23.46 5.93 5.76
C ASN A 187 -24.28 5.75 7.05
N GLN A 188 -24.83 6.85 7.58
CA GLN A 188 -25.93 6.87 8.55
C GLN A 188 -27.19 7.45 7.89
#